data_AF-S0EXJ2-F1
#
_entry.id   AF-S0EXJ2-F1
#
_cell.length_a   1.000
_cell.length_b   1.000
_cell.length_c   1.000
_cell.angle_alpha   90.00
_cell.angle_beta   90.00
_cell.angle_gamma   90.00
#
_symmetry.space_group_name_H-M   'P 1'
#
loop_
_entity.id
_entity.type
_entity.pdbx_description
1 polymer ?
#
loop_
_entity_poly.entity_id
_entity_poly.type
_entity_poly.pdbx_seq_one_letter_code
_entity_poly.pdbx_strand_id
1 'polypeptide(L)'
;MRNLLTISIGPVQEFIAAARKTADLQAGSNLRQRLACEAANYVSRYGELVFPSDAAEGGANKILVLLHENEDPKVVARECHKCLKESLMKCWQTVLEKLSEKAVGKELGNNQIKNFVEFYAAWMPLEDEASYTTARKDLERLLAGRKALRDFKQPLSYPDRFKSPFDPSRDTVIRDHDSLKKPLKLKESEYLDAISLMKRSIGLHPDILDSCFPTRRKHEMVATFQKQDQHSRPQSDASNVPSTSEMAFRSLERRVRDAARPSAGLHSPSFRQDAQNRRA
;
A
#
# COMPACT_ATOMS: atom_id res chain seq x y z
N MET A 1 8.57 -1.00 34.58
CA MET A 1 8.84 -2.11 33.62
C MET A 1 8.35 -1.68 32.26
N ARG A 2 9.16 -1.87 31.22
CA ARG A 2 8.77 -1.55 29.83
C ARG A 2 8.27 -2.80 29.13
N ASN A 3 7.63 -2.65 27.98
CA ASN A 3 7.16 -3.77 27.17
C ASN A 3 7.62 -3.58 25.72
N LEU A 4 8.06 -4.67 25.09
CA LEU A 4 8.15 -4.73 23.63
C LEU A 4 6.80 -5.14 23.08
N LEU A 5 6.25 -4.34 22.17
CA LEU A 5 5.00 -4.63 21.47
C LEU A 5 5.31 -4.78 19.98
N THR A 6 4.82 -5.87 19.37
CA THR A 6 4.84 -6.03 17.92
C THR A 6 3.42 -6.14 17.38
N ILE A 7 3.17 -5.48 16.25
CA ILE A 7 1.91 -5.49 15.52
C ILE A 7 2.19 -5.96 14.09
N SER A 8 1.36 -6.87 13.57
CA SER A 8 1.33 -7.27 12.17
C SER A 8 -0.04 -6.93 11.58
N ILE A 9 -0.03 -6.22 10.45
CA ILE A 9 -1.22 -5.81 9.71
C ILE A 9 -1.31 -6.63 8.41
N GLY A 10 -2.49 -7.13 8.07
CA GLY A 10 -2.75 -7.88 6.85
C GLY A 10 -4.20 -7.75 6.37
N PRO A 11 -4.60 -8.50 5.32
CA PRO A 11 -3.76 -9.33 4.47
C PRO A 11 -2.85 -8.50 3.54
N VAL A 12 -1.64 -8.97 3.23
CA VAL A 12 -0.69 -8.21 2.39
C VAL A 12 -0.81 -8.61 0.92
N GLN A 13 -0.55 -9.88 0.61
CA GLN A 13 -0.44 -10.33 -0.78
C GLN A 13 -1.80 -10.43 -1.48
N GLU A 14 -2.78 -11.07 -0.85
CA GLU A 14 -4.13 -11.24 -1.41
C GLU A 14 -4.82 -9.89 -1.63
N PHE A 15 -4.58 -8.92 -0.74
CA PHE A 15 -5.12 -7.57 -0.88
C PHE A 15 -4.59 -6.83 -2.11
N ILE A 16 -3.28 -6.89 -2.33
CA ILE A 16 -2.62 -6.22 -3.45
C ILE A 16 -2.99 -6.95 -4.76
N ALA A 17 -2.97 -8.28 -4.75
CA ALA A 17 -3.22 -9.11 -5.93
C ALA A 17 -4.65 -9.05 -6.48
N ALA A 18 -5.65 -8.74 -5.64
CA ALA A 18 -7.06 -8.62 -6.03
C ALA A 18 -7.34 -7.35 -6.87
N ALA A 19 -6.68 -7.20 -8.01
CA ALA A 19 -6.69 -6.02 -8.85
C ALA A 19 -6.69 -6.42 -10.33
N ARG A 20 -7.44 -5.70 -11.16
CA ARG A 20 -7.42 -5.90 -12.61
C ARG A 20 -6.64 -4.82 -13.34
N LYS A 21 -6.76 -3.57 -12.88
CA LYS A 21 -6.07 -2.42 -13.48
C LYS A 21 -4.84 -2.05 -12.65
N THR A 22 -3.85 -1.44 -13.28
CA THR A 22 -2.67 -0.90 -12.59
C THR A 22 -3.05 0.16 -11.56
N ALA A 23 -4.10 0.94 -11.84
CA ALA A 23 -4.68 1.86 -10.87
C ALA A 23 -5.27 1.15 -9.63
N ASP A 24 -5.94 -0.01 -9.81
CA ASP A 24 -6.46 -0.81 -8.68
C ASP A 24 -5.30 -1.35 -7.82
N LEU A 25 -4.22 -1.79 -8.48
CA LEU A 25 -3.00 -2.30 -7.83
C LEU A 25 -2.30 -1.19 -7.02
N GLN A 26 -2.09 -0.02 -7.62
CA GLN A 26 -1.47 1.11 -6.95
C GLN A 26 -2.33 1.60 -5.79
N ALA A 27 -3.66 1.68 -5.97
CA ALA A 27 -4.59 2.03 -4.91
C ALA A 27 -4.51 1.06 -3.72
N GLY A 28 -4.43 -0.25 -3.98
CA GLY A 28 -4.22 -1.26 -2.95
C GLY A 28 -2.90 -1.05 -2.20
N SER A 29 -1.79 -0.87 -2.91
CA SER A 29 -0.48 -0.63 -2.29
C SER A 29 -0.48 0.65 -1.44
N ASN A 30 -1.04 1.74 -1.95
CA ASN A 30 -1.12 3.02 -1.25
C ASN A 30 -1.99 2.94 0.00
N LEU A 31 -3.17 2.32 -0.09
CA LEU A 31 -4.05 2.13 1.08
C LEU A 31 -3.35 1.33 2.18
N ARG A 32 -2.66 0.25 1.81
CA ARG A 32 -1.89 -0.57 2.77
C ARG A 32 -0.79 0.25 3.44
N GLN A 33 -0.03 1.02 2.67
CA GLN A 33 1.02 1.87 3.20
C GLN A 33 0.44 2.93 4.15
N ARG A 34 -0.67 3.59 3.78
CA ARG A 34 -1.36 4.55 4.65
C ARG A 34 -1.78 3.93 5.99
N LEU A 35 -2.34 2.72 5.96
CA LEU A 35 -2.70 1.99 7.19
C LEU A 35 -1.47 1.63 8.05
N ALA A 36 -0.36 1.22 7.44
CA ALA A 36 0.87 0.92 8.16
C ALA A 36 1.49 2.17 8.81
N CYS A 37 1.54 3.28 8.07
CA CYS A 37 1.94 4.58 8.61
C CYS A 37 1.02 5.04 9.75
N GLU A 38 -0.30 4.90 9.60
CA GLU A 38 -1.27 5.27 10.64
C GLU A 38 -1.03 4.47 11.92
N ALA A 39 -0.80 3.17 11.81
CA ALA A 39 -0.49 2.32 12.95
C ALA A 39 0.83 2.71 13.64
N ALA A 40 1.90 2.95 12.86
CA ALA A 40 3.19 3.38 13.39
C ALA A 40 3.10 4.77 14.07
N ASN A 41 2.37 5.70 13.46
CA ASN A 41 2.08 7.03 14.03
C ASN A 41 1.22 6.96 15.29
N TYR A 42 0.35 5.95 15.39
CA TYR A 42 -0.46 5.74 16.58
C TYR A 42 0.42 5.25 17.73
N VAL A 43 1.17 4.18 17.53
CA VAL A 43 1.94 3.53 18.61
C VAL A 43 3.19 4.31 19.04
N SER A 44 3.77 5.13 18.16
CA SER A 44 4.90 6.02 18.51
C SER A 44 4.57 7.07 19.57
N ARG A 45 3.29 7.31 19.85
CA ARG A 45 2.86 8.19 20.95
C ARG A 45 3.07 7.55 22.33
N TYR A 46 3.23 6.23 22.37
CA TYR A 46 3.30 5.42 23.58
C TYR A 46 4.68 4.77 23.76
N GLY A 47 5.64 5.04 22.88
CA GLY A 47 6.95 4.39 22.90
C GLY A 47 7.84 4.75 21.73
N GLU A 48 9.07 4.22 21.79
CA GLU A 48 10.07 4.36 20.74
C GLU A 48 9.85 3.31 19.64
N LEU A 49 9.72 3.76 18.40
CA LEU A 49 9.64 2.88 17.25
C LEU A 49 11.00 2.26 16.97
N VAL A 50 11.08 0.93 17.09
CA VAL A 50 12.28 0.17 16.70
C VAL A 50 12.20 -0.21 15.22
N PHE A 51 11.01 -0.54 14.73
CA PHE A 51 10.79 -0.82 13.31
C PHE A 51 9.33 -0.50 12.89
N PRO A 52 9.10 0.23 11.80
CA PRO A 52 10.08 1.04 11.07
C PRO A 52 10.69 2.12 11.98
N SER A 53 11.89 2.63 11.64
CA SER A 53 12.57 3.69 12.41
C SER A 53 11.85 5.04 12.36
N ASP A 54 11.14 5.33 11.27
CA ASP A 54 10.21 6.45 11.15
C ASP A 54 8.82 5.92 10.75
N ALA A 55 7.78 6.41 11.39
CA ALA A 55 6.40 6.13 11.02
C ALA A 55 6.07 6.54 9.58
N ALA A 56 6.73 7.58 9.05
CA ALA A 56 6.57 8.02 7.65
C ALA A 56 7.21 7.05 6.64
N GLU A 57 8.20 6.27 7.06
CA GLU A 57 8.81 5.20 6.26
C GLU A 57 7.97 3.90 6.30
N GLY A 58 6.80 3.93 6.97
CA GLY A 58 5.90 2.82 7.22
C GLY A 58 5.27 2.19 5.98
N GLY A 59 6.07 1.50 5.16
CA GLY A 59 5.62 0.53 4.18
C GLY A 59 5.59 -0.90 4.73
N ALA A 60 6.16 -1.14 5.91
CA ALA A 60 6.24 -2.47 6.49
C ALA A 60 4.91 -2.89 7.11
N ASN A 61 4.51 -4.15 6.89
CA ASN A 61 3.33 -4.75 7.48
C ASN A 61 3.56 -5.21 8.94
N LYS A 62 4.77 -5.04 9.46
CA LYS A 62 5.15 -5.33 10.84
C LYS A 62 5.67 -4.05 11.49
N ILE A 63 5.22 -3.79 12.71
CA ILE A 63 5.63 -2.68 13.55
C ILE A 63 6.17 -3.27 14.86
N LEU A 64 7.24 -2.68 15.37
CA LEU A 64 7.86 -3.00 16.64
C LEU A 64 8.11 -1.71 17.40
N VAL A 65 7.61 -1.65 18.62
CA VAL A 65 7.72 -0.48 19.50
C VAL A 65 8.18 -0.93 20.88
N LEU A 66 9.10 -0.16 21.47
CA LEU A 66 9.46 -0.24 22.87
C LEU A 66 8.59 0.76 23.63
N LEU A 67 7.60 0.28 24.37
CA LEU A 67 6.67 1.14 25.08
C LEU A 67 7.33 1.86 26.27
N HIS A 68 6.84 3.06 26.56
CA HIS A 68 7.17 3.78 27.79
C HIS A 68 6.73 2.98 29.02
N GLU A 69 7.26 3.37 30.17
CA GLU A 69 6.87 2.74 31.44
C GLU A 69 5.38 2.98 31.73
N ASN A 70 4.72 1.98 32.32
CA ASN A 70 3.32 1.99 32.71
C ASN A 70 2.29 1.98 31.55
N GLU A 71 2.73 1.93 30.30
CA GLU A 71 1.84 1.70 29.16
C GLU A 71 1.36 0.24 29.14
N ASP A 72 0.05 0.04 29.01
CA ASP A 72 -0.53 -1.29 28.83
C ASP A 72 -0.50 -1.68 27.34
N PRO A 73 0.35 -2.64 26.92
CA PRO A 73 0.46 -3.05 25.52
C PRO A 73 -0.86 -3.59 24.95
N LYS A 74 -1.73 -4.17 25.79
CA LYS A 74 -3.04 -4.68 25.36
C LYS A 74 -3.97 -3.53 24.99
N VAL A 75 -4.00 -2.47 25.80
CA VAL A 75 -4.82 -1.27 25.52
C VAL A 75 -4.28 -0.57 24.28
N VAL A 76 -2.97 -0.33 24.20
CA VAL A 76 -2.33 0.32 23.05
C VAL A 76 -2.63 -0.44 21.75
N ALA A 77 -2.46 -1.77 21.74
CA ALA A 77 -2.75 -2.59 20.56
C ALA A 77 -4.24 -2.56 20.17
N ARG A 78 -5.15 -2.61 21.15
CA ARG A 78 -6.60 -2.58 20.91
C ARG A 78 -7.05 -1.25 20.32
N GLU A 79 -6.60 -0.13 20.90
CA GLU A 79 -7.00 1.19 20.41
C GLU A 79 -6.33 1.52 19.07
N CYS A 80 -5.10 1.04 18.82
CA CYS A 80 -4.49 1.10 17.50
C CYS A 80 -5.34 0.37 16.44
N HIS A 81 -5.76 -0.87 16.72
CA HIS A 81 -6.62 -1.63 15.81
C HIS A 81 -7.96 -0.92 15.55
N LYS A 82 -8.57 -0.33 16.59
CA LYS A 82 -9.79 0.46 16.46
C LYS A 82 -9.58 1.66 15.53
N CYS A 83 -8.51 2.42 15.75
CA CYS A 83 -8.14 3.57 14.91
C CYS A 83 -8.00 3.17 13.42
N LEU A 84 -7.31 2.06 13.12
CA LEU A 84 -7.18 1.58 11.74
C LEU A 84 -8.53 1.23 11.09
N LYS A 85 -9.41 0.58 11.85
CA LYS A 85 -10.77 0.24 11.38
C LYS A 85 -11.58 1.49 11.09
N GLU A 86 -11.49 2.50 11.96
CA GLU A 86 -12.17 3.78 11.76
C GLU A 86 -11.66 4.50 10.52
N SER A 87 -10.34 4.55 10.29
CA SER A 87 -9.75 5.15 9.08
C SER A 87 -10.18 4.43 7.81
N LEU A 88 -10.23 3.09 7.82
CA LEU A 88 -10.71 2.33 6.66
C LEU A 88 -12.20 2.55 6.41
N MET A 89 -13.02 2.57 7.47
CA MET A 89 -14.45 2.87 7.37
C MET A 89 -14.70 4.28 6.86
N LYS A 90 -13.87 5.26 7.23
CA LYS A 90 -13.94 6.62 6.71
C LYS A 90 -13.70 6.65 5.20
N CYS A 91 -12.70 5.92 4.70
CA CYS A 91 -12.48 5.77 3.26
C CYS A 91 -13.66 5.16 2.55
N TRP A 92 -14.25 4.12 3.13
CA TRP A 92 -15.44 3.52 2.56
C TRP A 92 -16.62 4.50 2.50
N GLN A 93 -16.83 5.30 3.55
CA GLN A 93 -17.88 6.31 3.57
C GLN A 93 -17.64 7.40 2.51
N THR A 94 -16.39 7.86 2.33
CA THR A 94 -16.05 8.81 1.24
C THR A 94 -16.27 8.20 -0.15
N VAL A 95 -16.05 6.90 -0.33
CA VAL A 95 -16.41 6.20 -1.57
C VAL A 95 -17.92 6.22 -1.78
N LEU A 96 -18.71 5.92 -0.74
CA LEU A 96 -20.16 5.95 -0.81
C LEU A 96 -20.72 7.35 -1.10
N GLU A 97 -20.08 8.42 -0.63
CA GLU A 97 -20.47 9.80 -0.91
C GLU A 97 -20.21 10.21 -2.37
N LYS A 98 -19.14 9.69 -2.97
CA LYS A 98 -18.81 9.93 -4.38
C LYS A 98 -19.65 9.08 -5.34
N LEU A 99 -20.18 7.96 -4.84
CA LEU A 99 -21.07 7.08 -5.59
C LEU A 99 -22.53 7.35 -5.20
N SER A 100 -23.48 6.82 -5.97
CA SER A 100 -24.87 6.85 -5.55
C SER A 100 -25.08 5.83 -4.42
N GLU A 101 -25.48 6.26 -3.21
CA GLU A 101 -25.79 5.35 -2.10
C GLU A 101 -26.84 4.29 -2.48
N LYS A 102 -27.70 4.56 -3.46
CA LYS A 102 -28.71 3.60 -3.96
C LYS A 102 -28.09 2.50 -4.82
N ALA A 103 -26.98 2.80 -5.52
CA ALA A 103 -26.31 1.86 -6.41
C ALA A 103 -25.40 0.87 -5.68
N VAL A 104 -25.14 1.08 -4.38
CA VAL A 104 -24.23 0.27 -3.57
C VAL A 104 -24.93 -0.25 -2.31
N GLY A 105 -24.78 -1.53 -2.02
CA GLY A 105 -25.27 -2.18 -0.81
C GLY A 105 -24.47 -1.80 0.42
N LYS A 106 -24.83 -0.67 1.04
CA LYS A 106 -24.16 -0.09 2.21
C LYS A 106 -23.95 -1.07 3.37
N GLU A 107 -24.97 -1.85 3.73
CA GLU A 107 -24.89 -2.79 4.86
C GLU A 107 -23.85 -3.89 4.63
N LEU A 108 -23.92 -4.57 3.48
CA LEU A 108 -22.94 -5.60 3.10
C LEU A 108 -21.55 -4.99 2.97
N GLY A 109 -21.43 -3.80 2.37
CA GLY A 109 -20.14 -3.12 2.25
C GLY A 109 -19.51 -2.77 3.59
N ASN A 110 -20.30 -2.23 4.53
CA ASN A 110 -19.86 -1.96 5.89
C ASN A 110 -19.39 -3.24 6.59
N ASN A 111 -20.10 -4.35 6.41
CA ASN A 111 -19.69 -5.64 6.96
C ASN A 111 -18.35 -6.11 6.38
N GLN A 112 -18.20 -6.07 5.06
CA GLN A 112 -16.96 -6.48 4.39
C GLN A 112 -15.76 -5.63 4.85
N ILE A 113 -15.91 -4.30 4.88
CA ILE A 113 -14.85 -3.37 5.30
C ILE A 113 -14.47 -3.58 6.76
N LYS A 114 -15.46 -3.70 7.66
CA LYS A 114 -15.24 -3.87 9.10
C LYS A 114 -14.43 -5.14 9.44
N ASN A 115 -14.58 -6.19 8.64
CA ASN A 115 -13.92 -7.48 8.87
C ASN A 115 -12.69 -7.68 7.96
N PHE A 116 -12.24 -6.65 7.23
CA PHE A 116 -11.16 -6.78 6.26
C PHE A 116 -9.76 -6.75 6.90
N VAL A 117 -9.51 -5.82 7.82
CA VAL A 117 -8.17 -5.63 8.42
C VAL A 117 -7.85 -6.80 9.35
N GLU A 118 -6.88 -7.62 8.95
CA GLU A 118 -6.23 -8.56 9.86
C GLU A 118 -5.23 -7.80 10.73
N PHE A 119 -5.35 -7.97 12.03
CA PHE A 119 -4.52 -7.30 13.02
C PHE A 119 -4.09 -8.31 14.08
N TYR A 120 -2.79 -8.55 14.17
CA TYR A 120 -2.20 -9.43 15.17
C TYR A 120 -1.23 -8.62 16.00
N ALA A 121 -1.28 -8.81 17.31
CA ALA A 121 -0.35 -8.20 18.24
C ALA A 121 0.17 -9.24 19.24
N ALA A 122 1.41 -9.06 19.65
CA ALA A 122 2.03 -9.77 20.76
C ALA A 122 2.90 -8.79 21.53
N TRP A 123 3.12 -9.05 22.81
CA TRP A 123 4.00 -8.24 23.64
C TRP A 123 4.76 -9.09 24.65
N MET A 124 5.90 -8.57 25.10
CA MET A 124 6.75 -9.19 26.11
C MET A 124 7.24 -8.11 27.09
N PRO A 125 7.24 -8.38 28.40
CA PRO A 125 7.89 -7.50 29.36
C PRO A 125 9.39 -7.45 29.08
N LEU A 126 9.97 -6.27 29.31
CA LEU A 126 11.41 -6.03 29.25
C LEU A 126 11.87 -5.58 30.63
N GLU A 127 12.64 -6.45 31.28
CA GLU A 127 13.17 -6.22 32.64
C GLU A 127 14.36 -5.26 32.60
N ASP A 128 15.29 -5.52 31.67
CA ASP A 128 16.49 -4.72 31.43
C ASP A 128 16.91 -4.77 29.95
N GLU A 129 17.92 -3.96 29.56
CA GLU A 129 18.44 -3.94 28.20
C GLU A 129 19.13 -5.25 27.79
N ALA A 130 19.78 -5.96 28.72
CA ALA A 130 20.46 -7.22 28.44
C ALA A 130 19.48 -8.33 28.01
N SER A 131 18.24 -8.27 28.50
CA SER A 131 17.15 -9.19 28.16
C SER A 131 16.54 -8.97 26.77
N TYR A 132 16.84 -7.84 26.10
CA TYR A 132 16.22 -7.45 24.83
C TYR A 132 16.28 -8.54 23.75
N THR A 133 17.46 -9.15 23.56
CA THR A 133 17.66 -10.16 22.51
C THR A 133 16.74 -11.37 22.70
N THR A 134 16.64 -11.86 23.95
CA THR A 134 15.78 -12.99 24.30
C THR A 134 14.30 -12.60 24.18
N ALA A 135 13.91 -11.46 24.77
CA ALA A 135 12.55 -10.94 24.69
C ALA A 135 12.09 -10.74 23.24
N ARG A 136 12.97 -10.25 22.37
CA ARG A 136 12.71 -10.05 20.94
C ARG A 136 12.45 -11.38 20.21
N LYS A 137 13.25 -12.41 20.49
CA LYS A 137 13.08 -13.74 19.89
C LYS A 137 11.77 -14.39 20.34
N ASP A 138 11.46 -14.33 21.63
CA ASP A 138 10.20 -14.85 22.16
C ASP A 138 8.98 -14.09 21.66
N LEU A 139 9.09 -12.77 21.52
CA LEU A 139 8.04 -11.94 20.95
C LEU A 139 7.68 -12.34 19.51
N GLU A 140 8.68 -12.60 18.65
CA GLU A 140 8.43 -13.07 17.28
C GLU A 140 7.79 -14.47 17.27
N ARG A 141 8.21 -15.37 18.18
CA ARG A 141 7.58 -16.68 18.34
C ARG A 141 6.11 -16.56 18.78
N LEU A 142 5.81 -15.66 19.72
CA LEU A 142 4.44 -15.39 20.17
C LEU A 142 3.59 -14.79 19.05
N LEU A 143 4.12 -13.84 18.29
CA LEU A 143 3.41 -13.27 17.15
C LEU A 143 3.12 -14.33 16.08
N ALA A 144 4.10 -15.19 15.76
CA ALA A 144 3.90 -16.30 14.83
C ALA A 144 2.81 -17.26 15.32
N GLY A 145 2.83 -17.62 16.61
CA GLY A 145 1.78 -18.42 17.24
C GLY A 145 0.40 -17.76 17.16
N ARG A 146 0.30 -16.45 17.45
CA ARG A 146 -0.97 -15.71 17.34
C ARG A 146 -1.50 -15.70 15.90
N LYS A 147 -0.62 -15.60 14.89
CA LYS A 147 -0.99 -15.66 13.47
C LYS A 147 -1.46 -17.06 13.04
N ALA A 148 -0.90 -18.12 13.63
CA ALA A 148 -1.34 -19.49 13.38
C ALA A 148 -2.76 -19.76 13.92
N LEU A 149 -3.17 -19.05 14.98
CA LEU A 149 -4.52 -19.07 15.54
C LEU A 149 -5.46 -18.05 14.85
N ARG A 150 -5.32 -17.88 13.53
CA ARG A 150 -6.16 -16.95 12.75
C ARG A 150 -7.63 -17.31 12.91
N ASP A 151 -8.46 -16.28 13.09
CA ASP A 151 -9.91 -16.43 13.16
C ASP A 151 -10.48 -16.66 11.76
N PHE A 152 -11.01 -17.86 11.50
CA PHE A 152 -11.66 -18.22 10.23
C PHE A 152 -13.14 -17.87 10.22
N LYS A 153 -13.44 -16.56 10.32
CA LYS A 153 -14.82 -16.09 10.28
C LYS A 153 -15.37 -16.17 8.86
N GLN A 154 -16.50 -16.84 8.68
CA GLN A 154 -17.18 -16.85 7.39
C GLN A 154 -17.68 -15.45 7.03
N PRO A 155 -17.42 -14.96 5.80
CA PRO A 155 -17.98 -13.71 5.33
C PRO A 155 -19.50 -13.83 5.16
N LEU A 156 -20.22 -12.71 5.27
CA LEU A 156 -21.62 -12.68 4.85
C LEU A 156 -21.70 -13.02 3.36
N SER A 157 -22.62 -13.93 3.03
CA SER A 157 -22.88 -14.38 1.67
C SER A 157 -24.39 -14.55 1.47
N TYR A 158 -24.87 -14.16 0.30
CA TYR A 158 -26.26 -14.22 -0.13
C TYR A 158 -26.35 -15.08 -1.40
N PRO A 159 -27.23 -16.10 -1.45
CA PRO A 159 -27.32 -17.01 -2.59
C PRO A 159 -27.65 -16.35 -3.94
N ASP A 160 -28.35 -15.22 -3.91
CA ASP A 160 -28.84 -14.47 -5.07
C ASP A 160 -27.86 -13.38 -5.56
N ARG A 161 -26.67 -13.29 -4.96
CA ARG A 161 -25.65 -12.29 -5.32
C ARG A 161 -24.51 -12.90 -6.13
N PHE A 162 -24.08 -12.17 -7.16
CA PHE A 162 -22.82 -12.48 -7.84
C PHE A 162 -21.63 -12.32 -6.89
N LYS A 163 -20.60 -13.14 -7.13
CA LYS A 163 -19.31 -13.02 -6.45
C LYS A 163 -18.44 -11.95 -7.11
N SER A 164 -17.56 -11.36 -6.32
CA SER A 164 -16.56 -10.43 -6.84
C SER A 164 -15.54 -11.17 -7.69
N PRO A 165 -15.30 -10.76 -8.95
CA PRO A 165 -14.31 -11.42 -9.79
C PRO A 165 -12.88 -11.19 -9.32
N PHE A 166 -12.65 -10.22 -8.42
CA PHE A 166 -11.31 -9.91 -7.90
C PHE A 166 -11.04 -10.63 -6.58
N ASP A 167 -12.10 -10.94 -5.84
CA ASP A 167 -12.06 -11.78 -4.65
C ASP A 167 -13.35 -12.62 -4.57
N PRO A 168 -13.36 -13.83 -5.17
CA PRO A 168 -14.53 -14.69 -5.22
C PRO A 168 -15.04 -15.14 -3.85
N SER A 169 -14.27 -14.91 -2.77
CA SER A 169 -14.71 -15.18 -1.41
C SER A 169 -15.78 -14.20 -0.91
N ARG A 170 -16.02 -13.09 -1.63
CA ARG A 170 -16.98 -12.04 -1.24
C ARG A 170 -18.04 -11.79 -2.30
N ASP A 171 -19.22 -11.45 -1.84
CA ASP A 171 -20.31 -11.00 -2.70
C ASP A 171 -20.09 -9.57 -3.20
N THR A 172 -20.65 -9.28 -4.37
CA THR A 172 -20.73 -7.92 -4.89
C THR A 172 -21.57 -7.01 -3.98
N VAL A 173 -21.09 -5.79 -3.80
CA VAL A 173 -21.88 -4.72 -3.18
C VAL A 173 -22.59 -3.86 -4.22
N ILE A 174 -22.31 -4.02 -5.52
CA ILE A 174 -22.98 -3.28 -6.58
C ILE A 174 -24.42 -3.78 -6.72
N ARG A 175 -25.39 -2.86 -6.58
CA ARG A 175 -26.84 -3.10 -6.75
C ARG A 175 -27.34 -2.62 -8.11
N ASP A 176 -26.78 -1.51 -8.60
CA ASP A 176 -27.09 -0.95 -9.91
C ASP A 176 -25.78 -0.83 -10.68
N HIS A 177 -25.52 -1.82 -11.54
CA HIS A 177 -24.28 -1.90 -12.29
C HIS A 177 -24.21 -0.84 -13.40
N ASP A 178 -25.34 -0.56 -14.05
CA ASP A 178 -25.37 0.35 -15.19
C ASP A 178 -25.06 1.79 -14.80
N SER A 179 -25.58 2.26 -13.66
CA SER A 179 -25.24 3.60 -13.18
C SER A 179 -23.78 3.74 -12.75
N LEU A 180 -23.13 2.65 -12.30
CA LEU A 180 -21.73 2.65 -11.86
C LEU A 180 -20.73 2.35 -12.99
N LYS A 181 -21.17 1.76 -14.10
CA LYS A 181 -20.30 1.29 -15.16
C LYS A 181 -19.44 2.38 -15.78
N LYS A 182 -20.06 3.49 -16.20
CA LYS A 182 -19.34 4.63 -16.79
C LYS A 182 -18.42 5.34 -15.77
N PRO A 183 -18.88 5.78 -14.58
CA PRO A 183 -18.01 6.49 -13.64
C PRO A 183 -16.84 5.65 -13.13
N LEU A 184 -17.02 4.34 -12.95
CA LEU A 184 -15.97 3.44 -12.45
C LEU A 184 -15.23 2.66 -13.55
N LYS A 185 -15.55 2.94 -14.82
CA LYS A 185 -15.01 2.26 -16.00
C LYS A 185 -15.10 0.72 -15.86
N LEU A 186 -16.24 0.21 -15.39
CA LEU A 186 -16.47 -1.23 -15.20
C LEU A 186 -16.66 -1.93 -16.55
N LYS A 187 -16.32 -3.22 -16.62
CA LYS A 187 -16.80 -4.11 -17.69
C LYS A 187 -18.13 -4.74 -17.27
N GLU A 188 -18.86 -5.34 -18.21
CA GLU A 188 -20.17 -5.97 -17.93
C GLU A 188 -20.14 -7.00 -16.79
N SER A 189 -19.02 -7.70 -16.63
CA SER A 189 -18.85 -8.73 -15.61
C SER A 189 -18.15 -8.24 -14.34
N GLU A 190 -17.87 -6.95 -14.20
CA GLU A 190 -17.17 -6.39 -13.02
C GLU A 190 -18.13 -6.04 -11.87
N TYR A 191 -18.69 -7.06 -11.23
CA TYR A 191 -19.49 -6.92 -10.00
C TYR A 191 -18.59 -6.96 -8.77
N LEU A 192 -18.16 -5.80 -8.26
CA LEU A 192 -17.10 -5.71 -7.25
C LEU A 192 -17.62 -5.82 -5.80
N ASP A 193 -16.84 -6.48 -4.93
CA ASP A 193 -16.97 -6.39 -3.47
C ASP A 193 -16.52 -5.01 -2.96
N ALA A 194 -16.77 -4.68 -1.70
CA ALA A 194 -16.47 -3.37 -1.13
C ALA A 194 -14.98 -2.99 -1.20
N ILE A 195 -14.07 -3.94 -1.04
CA ILE A 195 -12.63 -3.69 -1.06
C ILE A 195 -12.17 -3.38 -2.48
N SER A 196 -12.62 -4.20 -3.43
CA SER A 196 -12.33 -4.00 -4.86
C SER A 196 -12.95 -2.71 -5.39
N LEU A 197 -14.17 -2.40 -4.98
CA LEU A 197 -14.86 -1.16 -5.31
C LEU A 197 -14.13 0.06 -4.73
N MET A 198 -13.72 -0.01 -3.46
CA MET A 198 -12.93 1.04 -2.82
C MET A 198 -11.59 1.26 -3.52
N LYS A 199 -10.86 0.20 -3.88
CA LYS A 199 -9.62 0.31 -4.66
C LYS A 199 -9.85 0.95 -6.02
N ARG A 200 -10.91 0.56 -6.73
CA ARG A 200 -11.28 1.15 -8.02
C ARG A 200 -11.57 2.64 -7.88
N SER A 201 -12.34 3.02 -6.87
CA SER A 201 -12.67 4.42 -6.58
C SER A 201 -11.43 5.23 -6.21
N ILE A 202 -10.53 4.70 -5.38
CA ILE A 202 -9.25 5.36 -5.03
C ILE A 202 -8.36 5.52 -6.27
N GLY A 203 -8.29 4.50 -7.13
CA GLY A 203 -7.50 4.57 -8.36
C GLY A 203 -8.00 5.63 -9.36
N LEU A 204 -9.28 6.02 -9.28
CA LEU A 204 -9.87 7.10 -10.08
C LEU A 204 -9.88 8.44 -9.36
N HIS A 205 -9.93 8.43 -8.02
CA HIS A 205 -10.02 9.58 -7.14
C HIS A 205 -9.02 9.43 -5.97
N PRO A 206 -7.72 9.69 -6.21
CA PRO A 206 -6.69 9.54 -5.18
C PRO A 206 -6.91 10.43 -3.95
N ASP A 207 -7.66 11.52 -4.10
CA ASP A 207 -8.05 12.44 -3.01
C ASP A 207 -8.83 11.75 -1.88
N ILE A 208 -9.45 10.59 -2.16
CA ILE A 208 -10.09 9.75 -1.14
C ILE A 208 -9.07 9.36 -0.06
N LEU A 209 -7.86 8.94 -0.43
CA LEU A 209 -6.87 8.54 0.58
C LEU A 209 -6.40 9.72 1.42
N ASP A 210 -6.27 10.90 0.83
CA ASP A 210 -5.81 12.09 1.53
C ASP A 210 -6.83 12.60 2.55
N SER A 211 -8.13 12.39 2.31
CA SER A 211 -9.18 12.74 3.27
C SER A 211 -9.24 11.76 4.46
N CYS A 212 -8.96 10.48 4.22
CA CYS A 212 -8.95 9.47 5.28
C CYS A 212 -7.70 9.54 6.15
N PHE A 213 -6.55 9.74 5.52
CA PHE A 213 -5.24 9.71 6.14
C PHE A 213 -4.55 11.06 5.93
N PRO A 214 -4.94 12.10 6.69
CA PRO A 214 -4.33 13.41 6.56
C PRO A 214 -2.85 13.31 6.94
N THR A 215 -1.97 13.23 5.96
CA THR A 215 -0.53 13.30 6.18
C THR A 215 -0.18 14.67 6.78
N ARG A 216 0.51 14.68 7.93
CA ARG A 216 1.11 15.91 8.50
C ARG A 216 2.10 16.60 7.54
N ARG A 217 2.58 15.92 6.49
CA ARG A 217 3.56 16.46 5.52
C ARG A 217 2.92 16.77 4.15
N LYS A 218 2.13 17.83 4.03
CA LYS A 218 1.88 18.44 2.70
C LYS A 218 2.98 19.42 2.25
N HIS A 219 4.03 19.66 3.06
CA HIS A 219 4.97 20.77 2.79
C HIS A 219 6.42 20.42 2.38
N GLU A 220 6.89 19.17 2.39
CA GLU A 220 8.34 18.93 2.17
C GLU A 220 8.73 17.92 1.08
N MET A 221 7.84 17.04 0.60
CA MET A 221 8.25 16.03 -0.39
C MET A 221 8.09 16.43 -1.87
N VAL A 222 7.33 17.49 -2.18
CA VAL A 222 7.22 17.98 -3.56
C VAL A 222 8.46 18.79 -3.99
N ALA A 223 9.22 19.32 -3.03
CA ALA A 223 10.40 20.15 -3.32
C ALA A 223 11.69 19.35 -3.60
N THR A 224 11.80 18.11 -3.14
CA THR A 224 13.09 17.38 -3.17
C THR A 224 13.29 16.54 -4.43
N PHE A 225 12.21 16.15 -5.14
CA PHE A 225 12.32 15.46 -6.44
C PHE A 225 12.37 16.41 -7.66
N GLN A 226 12.13 17.71 -7.48
CA GLN A 226 12.19 18.68 -8.59
C GLN A 226 13.59 19.31 -8.80
N LYS A 227 14.59 18.99 -7.96
CA LYS A 227 15.92 19.63 -8.03
C LYS A 227 17.03 18.82 -8.70
N GLN A 228 16.78 17.63 -9.25
CA GLN A 228 17.85 16.81 -9.86
C GLN A 228 17.68 16.37 -11.32
N ASP A 229 16.66 16.82 -12.05
CA ASP A 229 16.60 16.61 -13.51
C ASP A 229 16.05 17.86 -14.22
N GLN A 230 16.88 18.89 -14.33
CA GLN A 230 16.67 19.98 -15.29
C GLN A 230 17.17 19.53 -16.67
N HIS A 231 16.54 18.52 -17.26
CA HIS A 231 16.53 18.31 -18.71
C HIS A 231 15.10 17.97 -19.12
N SER A 232 14.47 18.99 -19.72
CA SER A 232 13.17 19.05 -20.39
C SER A 232 12.48 17.70 -20.67
N ARG A 233 11.69 17.21 -19.70
CA ARG A 233 10.62 16.23 -19.97
C ARG A 233 9.27 16.97 -19.96
N PRO A 234 8.38 16.73 -20.94
CA PRO A 234 7.06 17.32 -20.93
C PRO A 234 6.32 16.88 -19.67
N GLN A 235 5.62 17.82 -19.03
CA GLN A 235 4.78 17.58 -17.86
C GLN A 235 3.74 16.50 -18.21
N SER A 236 4.00 15.25 -17.81
CA SER A 236 2.98 14.22 -17.78
C SER A 236 2.12 14.47 -16.56
N ASP A 237 0.84 14.66 -16.77
CA ASP A 237 -0.21 14.69 -15.76
C ASP A 237 0.03 13.57 -14.73
N ALA A 238 0.46 13.94 -13.51
CA ALA A 238 0.91 13.01 -12.46
C ALA A 238 -0.23 12.13 -11.88
N SER A 239 -1.42 12.27 -12.45
CA SER A 239 -2.66 11.58 -12.04
C SER A 239 -2.87 10.23 -12.74
N ASN A 240 -2.13 9.90 -13.81
CA ASN A 240 -2.44 8.72 -14.62
C ASN A 240 -1.39 7.60 -14.45
N VAL A 241 -1.78 6.55 -13.70
CA VAL A 241 -0.99 5.32 -13.58
C VAL A 241 -0.98 4.59 -14.92
N PRO A 242 0.18 4.34 -15.54
CA PRO A 242 0.21 3.73 -16.85
C PRO A 242 -0.37 2.31 -16.78
N SER A 243 -1.14 1.93 -17.79
CA SER A 243 -1.60 0.56 -17.96
C SER A 243 -0.43 -0.38 -18.26
N THR A 244 -0.61 -1.70 -18.07
CA THR A 244 0.41 -2.69 -18.46
C THR A 244 0.71 -2.63 -19.95
N SER A 245 -0.31 -2.37 -20.78
CA SER A 245 -0.14 -2.14 -22.22
C SER A 245 0.68 -0.90 -22.54
N GLU A 246 0.47 0.22 -21.82
CA GLU A 246 1.28 1.42 -22.00
C GLU A 246 2.73 1.20 -21.56
N MET A 247 2.96 0.50 -20.45
CA MET A 247 4.31 0.17 -19.99
C MET A 247 5.04 -0.71 -21.00
N ALA A 248 4.35 -1.73 -21.56
CA ALA A 248 4.88 -2.57 -22.61
C ALA A 248 5.20 -1.78 -23.89
N PHE A 249 4.29 -0.90 -24.31
CA PHE A 249 4.49 -0.04 -25.47
C PHE A 249 5.68 0.91 -25.29
N ARG A 250 5.80 1.59 -24.14
CA ARG A 250 6.97 2.43 -23.80
C ARG A 250 8.28 1.64 -23.78
N SER A 251 8.23 0.36 -23.42
CA SER A 251 9.40 -0.52 -23.49
C SER A 251 9.78 -0.84 -24.95
N LEU A 252 8.79 -1.06 -25.81
CA LEU A 252 9.00 -1.30 -27.24
C LEU A 252 9.53 -0.04 -27.94
N GLU A 253 8.93 1.13 -27.68
CA GLU A 253 9.39 2.41 -28.23
C GLU A 253 10.84 2.71 -27.87
N ARG A 254 11.24 2.44 -26.61
CA ARG A 254 12.65 2.58 -26.21
C ARG A 254 13.55 1.67 -27.02
N ARG A 255 13.20 0.39 -27.18
CA ARG A 255 13.97 -0.57 -27.98
C ARG A 255 14.10 -0.15 -29.45
N VAL A 256 13.02 0.32 -30.07
CA VAL A 256 13.03 0.80 -31.46
C VAL A 256 13.92 2.05 -31.58
N ARG A 257 13.81 2.99 -30.63
CA ARG A 257 14.63 4.19 -30.59
C ARG A 257 16.12 3.88 -30.42
N ASP A 258 16.45 2.92 -29.56
CA ASP A 258 17.84 2.50 -29.32
C ASP A 258 18.41 1.76 -30.55
N ALA A 259 17.61 0.94 -31.24
CA ALA A 259 18.01 0.29 -32.49
C ALA A 259 18.19 1.27 -33.66
N ALA A 260 17.47 2.40 -33.65
CA ALA A 260 17.57 3.44 -34.66
C ALA A 260 18.70 4.46 -34.40
N ARG A 261 19.45 4.34 -33.28
CA ARG A 261 20.63 5.18 -33.05
C ARG A 261 21.77 4.72 -33.96
N PRO A 262 22.36 5.62 -34.78
CA PRO A 262 23.52 5.25 -35.59
C PRO A 262 24.67 4.85 -34.66
N SER A 263 25.34 3.75 -34.98
CA SER A 263 26.54 3.29 -34.26
C SER A 263 27.57 4.42 -34.25
N ALA A 264 27.80 5.03 -33.08
CA ALA A 264 28.93 5.94 -32.91
C ALA A 264 30.20 5.14 -33.22
N GLY A 265 30.97 5.64 -34.18
CA GLY A 265 32.01 4.91 -34.89
C GLY A 265 32.99 4.18 -33.98
N LEU A 266 33.29 2.94 -34.37
CA LEU A 266 34.53 2.27 -34.00
C LEU A 266 35.69 3.19 -34.40
N HIS A 267 36.38 3.77 -33.42
CA HIS A 267 37.65 4.43 -33.65
C HIS A 267 38.66 3.37 -34.14
N SER A 268 38.97 3.41 -35.43
CA SER A 268 40.15 2.76 -36.00
C SER A 268 41.41 3.36 -35.34
N PRO A 269 42.39 2.56 -34.87
CA PRO A 269 43.62 3.10 -34.32
C PRO A 269 44.46 3.71 -35.44
N SER A 270 44.83 4.99 -35.33
CA SER A 270 45.76 5.63 -36.25
C SER A 270 47.18 5.12 -36.01
N PHE A 271 47.75 4.50 -37.04
CA PHE A 271 49.19 4.25 -37.13
C PHE A 271 49.93 5.59 -37.21
N ARG A 272 50.64 5.99 -36.16
CA ARG A 272 51.71 6.99 -36.26
C ARG A 272 53.01 6.29 -36.65
N GLN A 273 53.51 6.61 -37.84
CA GLN A 273 54.90 6.39 -38.22
C GLN A 273 55.76 7.44 -37.50
N ASP A 274 56.49 7.04 -36.47
CA ASP A 274 57.63 7.81 -35.96
C ASP A 274 58.90 7.21 -36.56
N ALA A 275 59.41 7.87 -37.59
CA ALA A 275 60.75 7.66 -38.10
C ALA A 275 61.53 8.98 -38.02
N GLN A 276 62.76 8.85 -37.50
CA GLN A 276 63.88 9.79 -37.51
C GLN A 276 63.97 10.78 -36.34
N ASN A 277 64.80 10.41 -35.35
CA ASN A 277 66.06 11.15 -35.18
C ASN A 277 67.18 10.25 -34.64
N ARG A 278 68.23 10.10 -35.46
CA ARG A 278 69.56 9.58 -35.09
C ARG A 278 70.56 10.74 -35.23
N ARG A 279 71.59 10.72 -34.37
CA ARG A 279 72.83 11.54 -34.30
C ARG A 279 72.68 12.78 -33.42
N ALA A 280 73.55 13.04 -32.43
CA ALA A 280 74.85 12.47 -32.06
C ALA A 280 74.97 12.36 -30.54
#